data_AF-A0AAV9IP03-F1
#
_entry.id   AF-A0AAV9IP03-F1
#
_cell.length_a   1.000
_cell.length_b   1.000
_cell.length_c   1.000
_cell.angle_alpha   90.00
_cell.angle_beta   90.00
_cell.angle_gamma   90.00
#
_symmetry.space_group_name_H-M   'P 1'
#
loop_
_entity.id
_entity.type
_entity.pdbx_description
1 polymer ?
#
loop_
_entity_poly.entity_id
_entity_poly.type
_entity_poly.pdbx_seq_one_letter_code
_entity_poly.pdbx_strand_id
1 'polypeptide(L)'
;MRTELRTLRQLVRAFAEGDDESLLWKAVDKVPYKLRRLLQHEGDAGWRRVRRAVRTFCTALAELLSRVLTEEARVRLLECAHRMVPYAVRLAASGKALVQAAVTVWNDAGAADPTRSAAQRVLEAVARQSQSGLVDRMLRAVCTGRVYGAEGAARVFAAADPNIAYRMAFLQVQELALALRRGRDHVATTVYAKRLRWWATVLSQVPALHPLGFPHGEVVLGWMRLFEGRDALRWRLQGADCLIEVMNAVKVYMPVAPLLLEMTGVKLPKEEEEALAYRLLQVAAAWVEHPAFPEMGATLVRRLGKGQPRALDRARKRIREDVESALQRRRDGVHGSAVWRVQQLLVAEEERKTRERRVDGKADEVDREQLVPLEWD
;
A
#
# COMPACT_ATOMS: atom_id res chain seq x y z
N MET A 1 -43.09 -7.26 17.96
CA MET A 1 -42.47 -8.50 17.42
C MET A 1 -43.21 -9.15 16.25
N ARG A 2 -44.42 -9.74 16.37
CA ARG A 2 -45.15 -10.27 15.17
C ARG A 2 -45.36 -9.19 14.10
N THR A 3 -45.67 -7.97 14.52
CA THR A 3 -45.76 -6.78 13.66
C THR A 3 -44.43 -6.45 12.99
N GLU A 4 -43.32 -6.48 13.72
CA GLU A 4 -41.98 -6.18 13.17
C GLU A 4 -41.53 -7.22 12.14
N LEU A 5 -41.86 -8.49 12.35
CA LEU A 5 -41.56 -9.57 11.41
C LEU A 5 -42.45 -9.48 10.15
N ARG A 6 -43.71 -9.06 10.27
CA ARG A 6 -44.58 -8.74 9.12
C ARG A 6 -44.03 -7.55 8.33
N THR A 7 -43.69 -6.44 9.00
CA THR A 7 -43.09 -5.26 8.35
C THR A 7 -41.77 -5.60 7.68
N LEU A 8 -40.93 -6.42 8.30
CA LEU A 8 -39.67 -6.86 7.71
C LEU A 8 -39.92 -7.68 6.44
N ARG A 9 -40.88 -8.61 6.45
CA ARG A 9 -41.23 -9.40 5.25
C ARG A 9 -41.81 -8.52 4.14
N GLN A 10 -42.63 -7.53 4.48
CA GLN A 10 -43.17 -6.56 3.51
C GLN A 10 -42.04 -5.73 2.88
N LEU A 11 -41.13 -5.18 3.69
CA LEU A 11 -39.99 -4.41 3.19
C LEU A 11 -39.04 -5.26 2.32
N VAL A 12 -38.79 -6.52 2.69
CA VAL A 12 -37.95 -7.42 1.89
C VAL A 12 -38.62 -7.81 0.57
N ARG A 13 -39.94 -8.01 0.55
CA ARG A 13 -40.69 -8.28 -0.69
C ARG A 13 -40.67 -7.07 -1.62
N ALA A 14 -41.07 -5.90 -1.11
CA ALA A 14 -41.04 -4.65 -1.88
C ALA A 14 -39.64 -4.35 -2.43
N PHE A 15 -38.59 -4.61 -1.65
CA PHE A 15 -37.20 -4.45 -2.09
C PHE A 15 -36.79 -5.44 -3.18
N ALA A 16 -37.30 -6.69 -3.13
CA ALA A 16 -36.99 -7.71 -4.13
C ALA A 16 -37.82 -7.56 -5.43
N GLU A 17 -39.04 -7.06 -5.32
CA GLU A 17 -39.97 -6.84 -6.44
C GLU A 17 -39.62 -5.55 -7.20
N GLY A 18 -39.05 -4.55 -6.53
CA GLY A 18 -38.55 -3.33 -7.18
C GLY A 18 -39.64 -2.32 -7.56
N ASP A 19 -40.85 -2.50 -7.04
CA ASP A 19 -42.05 -1.76 -7.48
C ASP A 19 -42.12 -0.30 -7.01
N ASP A 20 -41.39 0.09 -5.95
CA ASP A 20 -41.44 1.44 -5.37
C ASP A 20 -40.09 1.87 -4.76
N GLU A 21 -39.49 2.92 -5.32
CA GLU A 21 -38.21 3.50 -4.86
C GLU A 21 -38.27 4.01 -3.41
N SER A 22 -39.42 4.56 -2.98
CA SER A 22 -39.61 5.01 -1.60
C SER A 22 -39.53 3.84 -0.62
N LEU A 23 -40.14 2.70 -0.98
CA LEU A 23 -40.11 1.49 -0.16
C LEU A 23 -38.74 0.83 -0.18
N LEU A 24 -38.01 0.90 -1.30
CA LEU A 24 -36.64 0.42 -1.42
C LEU A 24 -35.73 1.10 -0.40
N TRP A 25 -35.70 2.43 -0.38
CA TRP A 25 -34.83 3.17 0.55
C TRP A 25 -35.25 3.01 2.02
N LYS A 26 -36.57 2.92 2.28
CA LYS A 26 -37.08 2.56 3.61
C LYS A 26 -36.60 1.17 4.05
N ALA A 27 -36.52 0.20 3.15
CA ALA A 27 -36.03 -1.14 3.46
C ALA A 27 -34.53 -1.12 3.77
N VAL A 28 -33.73 -0.43 2.95
CA VAL A 28 -32.28 -0.24 3.13
C VAL A 28 -31.94 0.31 4.52
N ASP A 29 -32.73 1.27 5.01
CA ASP A 29 -32.47 1.87 6.32
C ASP A 29 -33.02 1.04 7.49
N LYS A 30 -34.24 0.52 7.36
CA LYS A 30 -34.98 -0.08 8.49
C LYS A 30 -34.70 -1.56 8.69
N VAL A 31 -34.37 -2.32 7.65
CA VAL A 31 -34.17 -3.78 7.74
C VAL A 31 -33.00 -4.15 8.66
N PRO A 32 -31.78 -3.56 8.54
CA PRO A 32 -30.67 -3.91 9.42
C PRO A 32 -30.96 -3.61 10.90
N TYR A 33 -31.62 -2.48 11.18
CA TYR A 33 -32.01 -2.08 12.53
C TYR A 33 -33.05 -3.04 13.15
N LYS A 34 -34.10 -3.37 12.40
CA LYS A 34 -35.13 -4.31 12.85
C LYS A 34 -34.56 -5.70 13.09
N LEU A 35 -33.65 -6.18 12.24
CA LEU A 35 -32.97 -7.47 12.44
C LEU A 35 -32.15 -7.48 13.72
N ARG A 36 -31.35 -6.43 13.96
CA ARG A 36 -30.55 -6.30 15.18
C ARG A 36 -31.43 -6.41 16.43
N ARG A 37 -32.52 -5.64 16.47
CA ARG A 37 -33.46 -5.64 17.59
C ARG A 37 -34.12 -7.01 17.81
N LEU A 38 -34.59 -7.66 16.73
CA LEU A 38 -35.23 -8.98 16.82
C LEU A 38 -34.27 -10.06 17.33
N LEU A 39 -33.02 -10.04 16.87
CA LEU A 39 -32.02 -11.05 17.22
C LEU A 39 -31.42 -10.84 18.61
N GLN A 40 -31.39 -9.60 19.11
CA GLN A 40 -31.01 -9.31 20.51
C GLN A 40 -31.98 -9.94 21.52
N HIS A 41 -33.27 -10.09 21.19
CA HIS A 41 -34.28 -10.61 22.11
C HIS A 41 -34.54 -12.12 21.95
N GLU A 42 -34.49 -12.68 20.74
CA GLU A 42 -34.89 -14.08 20.50
C GLU A 42 -33.72 -15.05 20.26
N GLY A 43 -32.48 -14.55 20.16
CA GLY A 43 -31.30 -15.38 19.87
C GLY A 43 -31.50 -16.30 18.66
N ASP A 44 -31.17 -17.58 18.82
CA ASP A 44 -31.25 -18.57 17.73
C ASP A 44 -32.67 -18.95 17.30
N ALA A 45 -33.67 -18.83 18.19
CA ALA A 45 -35.06 -19.07 17.83
C ALA A 45 -35.57 -17.99 16.86
N GLY A 46 -35.19 -16.73 17.09
CA GLY A 46 -35.47 -15.62 16.19
C GLY A 46 -34.75 -15.78 14.85
N TRP A 47 -33.49 -16.20 14.89
CA TRP A 47 -32.71 -16.47 13.68
C TRP A 47 -33.42 -17.43 12.74
N ARG A 48 -33.92 -18.58 13.25
CA ARG A 48 -34.65 -19.56 12.43
C ARG A 48 -35.85 -18.95 11.70
N ARG A 49 -36.56 -18.00 12.31
CA ARG A 49 -37.76 -17.36 11.73
C ARG A 49 -37.43 -16.31 10.67
N VAL A 50 -36.33 -15.58 10.83
CA VAL A 50 -35.92 -14.49 9.91
C VAL A 50 -34.95 -14.96 8.82
N ARG A 51 -34.33 -16.13 8.98
CA ARG A 51 -33.31 -16.69 8.08
C ARG A 51 -33.65 -16.57 6.59
N ARG A 52 -34.88 -16.94 6.21
CA ARG A 52 -35.34 -16.87 4.81
C ARG A 52 -35.44 -15.42 4.31
N ALA A 53 -35.96 -14.52 5.14
CA ALA A 53 -36.07 -13.10 4.78
C ALA A 53 -34.70 -12.44 4.67
N VAL A 54 -33.77 -12.75 5.59
CA VAL A 54 -32.37 -12.28 5.51
C VAL A 54 -31.72 -12.76 4.22
N ARG A 55 -31.89 -14.05 3.87
CA ARG A 55 -31.36 -14.60 2.62
C ARG A 55 -31.89 -13.83 1.41
N THR A 56 -33.20 -13.69 1.30
CA THR A 56 -33.84 -12.97 0.18
C THR A 56 -33.34 -11.53 0.09
N PHE A 57 -33.27 -10.82 1.22
CA PHE A 57 -32.78 -9.45 1.27
C PHE A 57 -31.31 -9.33 0.84
N CYS A 58 -30.43 -10.19 1.36
CA CYS A 58 -29.02 -10.17 0.97
C CYS A 58 -28.80 -10.51 -0.51
N THR A 59 -29.57 -11.45 -1.05
CA THR A 59 -29.51 -11.81 -2.48
C THR A 59 -29.98 -10.63 -3.34
N ALA A 60 -31.13 -10.05 -3.02
CA ALA A 60 -31.63 -8.86 -3.73
C ALA A 60 -30.66 -7.68 -3.61
N LEU A 61 -30.02 -7.50 -2.45
CA LEU A 61 -29.05 -6.43 -2.23
C LEU A 61 -27.79 -6.61 -3.10
N ALA A 62 -27.29 -7.85 -3.21
CA ALA A 62 -26.17 -8.17 -4.08
C ALA A 62 -26.51 -7.99 -5.56
N GLU A 63 -27.72 -8.37 -5.98
CA GLU A 63 -28.21 -8.16 -7.33
C GLU A 63 -28.39 -6.67 -7.66
N LEU A 64 -28.96 -5.89 -6.73
CA LEU A 64 -29.14 -4.46 -6.89
C LEU A 64 -27.79 -3.72 -7.01
N LEU A 65 -26.80 -4.10 -6.19
CA LEU A 65 -25.43 -3.57 -6.32
C LEU A 65 -24.81 -3.80 -7.70
N SER A 66 -25.20 -4.86 -8.41
CA SER A 66 -24.73 -5.13 -9.78
C SER A 66 -25.45 -4.33 -10.87
N ARG A 67 -26.65 -3.79 -10.57
CA ARG A 67 -27.51 -3.09 -11.54
C ARG A 67 -27.52 -1.58 -11.37
N VAL A 68 -27.30 -1.08 -10.16
CA VAL A 68 -27.41 0.35 -9.85
C VAL A 68 -26.27 1.13 -10.49
N LEU A 69 -26.64 2.23 -11.16
CA LEU A 69 -25.73 3.06 -11.95
C LEU A 69 -25.27 4.33 -11.21
N THR A 70 -26.03 4.83 -10.22
CA THR A 70 -25.65 6.05 -9.50
C THR A 70 -24.73 5.75 -8.33
N GLU A 71 -23.67 6.54 -8.18
CA GLU A 71 -22.64 6.34 -7.15
C GLU A 71 -23.20 6.50 -5.72
N GLU A 72 -24.08 7.48 -5.49
CA GLU A 72 -24.72 7.71 -4.19
C GLU A 72 -25.55 6.51 -3.73
N ALA A 73 -26.31 5.92 -4.66
CA ALA A 73 -27.10 4.73 -4.39
C ALA A 73 -26.19 3.52 -4.11
N ARG A 74 -25.10 3.34 -4.87
CA ARG A 74 -24.11 2.29 -4.61
C ARG A 74 -23.52 2.41 -3.21
N VAL A 75 -23.09 3.61 -2.79
CA VAL A 75 -22.56 3.84 -1.44
C VAL A 75 -23.59 3.46 -0.38
N ARG A 76 -24.83 3.95 -0.48
CA ARG A 76 -25.87 3.66 0.52
C ARG A 76 -26.21 2.17 0.60
N LEU A 77 -26.23 1.48 -0.54
CA LEU A 77 -26.43 0.02 -0.60
C LEU A 77 -25.25 -0.74 0.02
N LEU A 78 -24.01 -0.30 -0.21
CA LEU A 78 -22.82 -0.89 0.42
C LEU A 78 -22.81 -0.66 1.94
N GLU A 79 -23.29 0.48 2.43
CA GLU A 79 -23.44 0.73 3.86
C GLU A 79 -24.52 -0.13 4.51
N CYS A 80 -25.61 -0.40 3.79
CA CYS A 80 -26.57 -1.43 4.18
C CYS A 80 -25.94 -2.82 4.19
N ALA A 81 -25.19 -3.17 3.14
CA ALA A 81 -24.50 -4.45 3.03
C ALA A 81 -23.52 -4.66 4.20
N HIS A 82 -22.76 -3.62 4.57
CA HIS A 82 -21.86 -3.63 5.71
C HIS A 82 -22.60 -3.93 7.02
N ARG A 83 -23.74 -3.27 7.27
CA ARG A 83 -24.60 -3.55 8.44
C ARG A 83 -25.22 -4.95 8.42
N MET A 84 -25.35 -5.55 7.24
CA MET A 84 -25.92 -6.88 7.04
C MET A 84 -24.87 -8.01 7.12
N VAL A 85 -23.57 -7.71 7.08
CA VAL A 85 -22.49 -8.70 7.13
C VAL A 85 -22.65 -9.71 8.28
N PRO A 86 -22.91 -9.33 9.55
CA PRO A 86 -23.02 -10.28 10.66
C PRO A 86 -24.08 -11.37 10.43
N TYR A 87 -25.11 -11.06 9.64
CA TYR A 87 -26.20 -11.98 9.31
C TYR A 87 -25.89 -12.76 8.02
N ALA A 88 -25.29 -12.09 7.03
CA ALA A 88 -24.96 -12.69 5.74
C ALA A 88 -23.90 -13.79 5.88
N VAL A 89 -22.89 -13.62 6.75
CA VAL A 89 -21.83 -14.63 6.95
C VAL A 89 -22.35 -15.93 7.58
N ARG A 90 -23.46 -15.88 8.33
CA ARG A 90 -24.17 -17.08 8.84
C ARG A 90 -24.87 -17.87 7.72
N LEU A 91 -24.92 -17.32 6.50
CA LEU A 91 -25.57 -17.89 5.32
C LEU A 91 -24.56 -17.97 4.17
N ALA A 92 -23.86 -19.10 4.03
CA ALA A 92 -22.79 -19.28 3.05
C ALA A 92 -23.08 -18.74 1.64
N ALA A 93 -24.28 -18.99 1.10
CA ALA A 93 -24.69 -18.50 -0.21
C ALA A 93 -24.85 -16.97 -0.27
N SER A 94 -25.49 -16.37 0.75
CA SER A 94 -25.67 -14.91 0.83
C SER A 94 -24.36 -14.19 1.10
N GLY A 95 -23.51 -14.73 1.98
CA GLY A 95 -22.15 -14.23 2.19
C GLY A 95 -21.33 -14.24 0.90
N LYS A 96 -21.38 -15.35 0.14
CA LYS A 96 -20.70 -15.44 -1.17
C LYS A 96 -21.21 -14.38 -2.16
N ALA A 97 -22.53 -14.22 -2.28
CA ALA A 97 -23.12 -13.24 -3.20
C ALA A 97 -22.71 -11.80 -2.84
N LEU A 98 -22.74 -11.47 -1.55
CA LEU A 98 -22.38 -10.14 -1.05
C LEU A 98 -20.89 -9.84 -1.22
N VAL A 99 -20.02 -10.82 -0.96
CA VAL A 99 -18.58 -10.71 -1.25
C VAL A 99 -18.34 -10.49 -2.73
N GLN A 100 -18.97 -11.28 -3.60
CA GLN A 100 -18.79 -11.14 -5.05
C GLN A 100 -19.23 -9.74 -5.53
N ALA A 101 -20.39 -9.26 -5.08
CA ALA A 101 -20.87 -7.93 -5.43
C ALA A 101 -19.91 -6.82 -4.94
N ALA A 102 -19.46 -6.90 -3.69
CA ALA A 102 -18.51 -5.92 -3.14
C ALA A 102 -17.15 -5.95 -3.86
N VAL A 103 -16.61 -7.12 -4.19
CA VAL A 103 -15.37 -7.25 -4.97
C VAL A 103 -15.54 -6.69 -6.38
N THR A 104 -16.68 -6.94 -7.04
CA THR A 104 -16.97 -6.37 -8.36
C THR A 104 -17.00 -4.85 -8.30
N VAL A 105 -17.68 -4.26 -7.32
CA VAL A 105 -17.77 -2.80 -7.16
C VAL A 105 -16.41 -2.19 -6.78
N TRP A 106 -15.61 -2.85 -5.93
CA TRP A 106 -14.26 -2.37 -5.63
C TRP A 106 -13.39 -2.38 -6.89
N ASN A 107 -13.41 -3.46 -7.67
CA ASN A 107 -12.59 -3.60 -8.87
C ASN A 107 -13.10 -2.81 -10.09
N ASP A 108 -14.24 -2.12 -9.98
CA ASP A 108 -14.78 -1.26 -11.02
C ASP A 108 -13.87 -0.05 -11.22
N ALA A 109 -13.32 0.07 -12.43
CA ALA A 109 -12.42 1.18 -12.79
C ALA A 109 -13.15 2.53 -12.85
N GLY A 110 -14.48 2.52 -13.04
CA GLY A 110 -15.31 3.72 -13.06
C GLY A 110 -15.82 4.14 -11.69
N ALA A 111 -15.63 3.34 -10.64
CA ALA A 111 -16.16 3.64 -9.32
C ALA A 111 -15.38 4.78 -8.64
N ALA A 112 -16.13 5.71 -8.05
CA ALA A 112 -15.55 6.79 -7.28
C ALA A 112 -14.91 6.25 -5.98
N ASP A 113 -13.94 6.99 -5.44
CA ASP A 113 -13.25 6.63 -4.19
C ASP A 113 -14.19 6.37 -2.99
N PRO A 114 -15.29 7.13 -2.76
CA PRO A 114 -16.24 6.78 -1.68
C PRO A 114 -16.91 5.42 -1.87
N THR A 115 -17.25 5.06 -3.12
CA THR A 115 -17.85 3.77 -3.47
C THR A 115 -16.88 2.62 -3.22
N ARG A 116 -15.63 2.76 -3.67
CA ARG A 116 -14.56 1.78 -3.42
C ARG A 116 -14.27 1.65 -1.91
N SER A 117 -14.24 2.75 -1.19
CA SER A 117 -14.06 2.77 0.27
C SER A 117 -15.21 2.09 1.02
N ALA A 118 -16.46 2.27 0.56
CA ALA A 118 -17.61 1.58 1.11
C ALA A 118 -17.56 0.06 0.85
N ALA A 119 -17.17 -0.35 -0.36
CA ALA A 119 -16.99 -1.77 -0.71
C ALA A 119 -15.88 -2.42 0.12
N GLN A 120 -14.77 -1.72 0.32
CA GLN A 120 -13.70 -2.15 1.21
C GLN A 120 -14.18 -2.38 2.65
N ARG A 121 -14.97 -1.45 3.22
CA ARG A 121 -15.54 -1.62 4.58
C ARG A 121 -16.39 -2.88 4.69
N VAL A 122 -17.09 -3.27 3.62
CA VAL A 122 -17.85 -4.53 3.56
C VAL A 122 -16.90 -5.72 3.62
N LEU A 123 -15.85 -5.75 2.79
CA LEU A 123 -14.89 -6.86 2.76
C LEU A 123 -14.11 -6.99 4.07
N GLU A 124 -13.70 -5.88 4.69
CA GLU A 124 -13.08 -5.88 6.02
C GLU A 124 -14.01 -6.49 7.09
N ALA A 125 -15.30 -6.14 7.06
CA ALA A 125 -16.26 -6.71 8.00
C ALA A 125 -16.43 -8.22 7.78
N VAL A 126 -16.45 -8.68 6.53
CA VAL A 126 -16.49 -10.11 6.22
C VAL A 126 -15.21 -10.82 6.70
N ALA A 127 -14.04 -10.20 6.49
CA ALA A 127 -12.76 -10.73 6.95
C ALA A 127 -12.75 -11.03 8.46
N ARG A 128 -13.31 -10.11 9.26
CA ARG A 128 -13.33 -10.22 10.73
C ARG A 128 -14.36 -11.22 11.26
N GLN A 129 -15.45 -11.45 10.55
CA GLN A 129 -16.64 -12.13 11.11
C GLN A 129 -16.96 -13.49 10.46
N SER A 130 -16.27 -13.84 9.37
CA SER A 130 -16.60 -15.02 8.59
C SER A 130 -15.70 -16.21 8.88
N GLN A 131 -16.16 -17.38 8.44
CA GLN A 131 -15.37 -18.62 8.47
C GLN A 131 -14.25 -18.56 7.43
N SER A 132 -13.18 -19.32 7.71
CA SER A 132 -11.96 -19.38 6.89
C SER A 132 -12.22 -19.58 5.40
N GLY A 133 -13.17 -20.43 5.02
CA GLY A 133 -13.47 -20.72 3.61
C GLY A 133 -14.04 -19.55 2.80
N LEU A 134 -14.82 -18.64 3.42
CA LEU A 134 -15.32 -17.45 2.72
C LEU A 134 -14.23 -16.37 2.61
N VAL A 135 -13.45 -16.19 3.69
CA VAL A 135 -12.33 -15.24 3.73
C VAL A 135 -11.29 -15.60 2.66
N ASP A 136 -10.95 -16.87 2.57
CA ASP A 136 -10.00 -17.38 1.58
C ASP A 136 -10.46 -17.13 0.12
N ARG A 137 -11.75 -17.34 -0.18
CA ARG A 137 -12.33 -17.00 -1.50
C ARG A 137 -12.33 -15.49 -1.75
N MET A 138 -12.66 -14.70 -0.74
CA MET A 138 -12.65 -13.24 -0.83
C MET A 138 -11.25 -12.73 -1.13
N LEU A 139 -10.23 -13.17 -0.39
CA LEU A 139 -8.84 -12.74 -0.60
C LEU A 139 -8.34 -13.14 -1.99
N ARG A 140 -8.66 -14.35 -2.48
CA ARG A 140 -8.39 -14.72 -3.88
C ARG A 140 -8.99 -13.72 -4.86
N ALA A 141 -10.27 -13.40 -4.69
CA ALA A 141 -10.98 -12.50 -5.58
C ALA A 141 -10.39 -11.07 -5.55
N VAL A 142 -9.94 -10.60 -4.38
CA VAL A 142 -9.21 -9.34 -4.22
C VAL A 142 -7.86 -9.38 -4.96
N CYS A 143 -7.10 -10.46 -4.86
CA CYS A 143 -5.79 -10.60 -5.53
C CYS A 143 -5.87 -10.76 -7.05
N THR A 144 -6.96 -11.33 -7.56
CA THR A 144 -7.24 -11.45 -9.01
C THR A 144 -7.87 -10.20 -9.60
N GLY A 145 -8.30 -9.26 -8.76
CA GLY A 145 -8.88 -8.00 -9.17
C GLY A 145 -7.92 -7.14 -9.99
N ARG A 146 -8.49 -6.12 -10.66
CA ARG A 146 -7.65 -5.07 -11.24
C ARG A 146 -6.97 -4.35 -10.08
N VAL A 147 -5.65 -4.24 -10.16
CA VAL A 147 -4.73 -3.81 -9.09
C VAL A 147 -5.03 -2.37 -8.62
N TYR A 148 -6.09 -2.19 -7.83
CA TYR A 148 -6.55 -0.89 -7.33
C TYR A 148 -6.58 -0.88 -5.81
N GLY A 149 -6.21 0.26 -5.21
CA GLY A 149 -6.32 0.49 -3.77
C GLY A 149 -5.50 -0.49 -2.93
N ALA A 150 -4.18 -0.49 -3.12
CA ALA A 150 -3.26 -1.34 -2.34
C ALA A 150 -3.40 -1.12 -0.82
N GLU A 151 -3.61 0.12 -0.39
CA GLU A 151 -3.90 0.45 1.02
C GLU A 151 -5.22 -0.18 1.50
N GLY A 152 -6.24 -0.16 0.65
CA GLY A 152 -7.51 -0.81 0.95
C GLY A 152 -7.36 -2.32 1.06
N ALA A 153 -6.57 -2.93 0.17
CA ALA A 153 -6.26 -4.34 0.22
C ALA A 153 -5.47 -4.68 1.50
N ALA A 154 -4.48 -3.88 1.87
CA ALA A 154 -3.72 -4.05 3.11
C ALA A 154 -4.65 -4.09 4.33
N ARG A 155 -5.64 -3.19 4.38
CA ARG A 155 -6.66 -3.18 5.44
C ARG A 155 -7.52 -4.44 5.47
N VAL A 156 -7.90 -4.99 4.32
CA VAL A 156 -8.62 -6.28 4.25
C VAL A 156 -7.76 -7.45 4.70
N PHE A 157 -6.49 -7.48 4.28
CA PHE A 157 -5.54 -8.50 4.72
C PHE A 157 -5.28 -8.42 6.23
N ALA A 158 -5.13 -7.20 6.77
CA ALA A 158 -4.98 -6.98 8.22
C ALA A 158 -6.23 -7.36 9.02
N ALA A 159 -7.41 -7.28 8.41
CA ALA A 159 -8.68 -7.66 9.03
C ALA A 159 -8.95 -9.18 9.00
N ALA A 160 -8.23 -9.92 8.16
CA ALA A 160 -8.37 -11.37 8.02
C ALA A 160 -7.53 -12.13 9.07
N ASP A 161 -7.82 -13.42 9.23
CA ASP A 161 -6.97 -14.31 10.02
C ASP A 161 -5.52 -14.30 9.48
N PRO A 162 -4.50 -14.06 10.34
CA PRO A 162 -3.11 -13.95 9.91
C PRO A 162 -2.60 -15.15 9.11
N ASN A 163 -3.02 -16.37 9.43
CA ASN A 163 -2.56 -17.57 8.74
C ASN A 163 -3.16 -17.67 7.33
N ILE A 164 -4.44 -17.32 7.18
CA ILE A 164 -5.10 -17.27 5.86
C ILE A 164 -4.49 -16.15 5.02
N ALA A 165 -4.33 -14.96 5.59
CA ALA A 165 -3.71 -13.81 4.93
C ALA A 165 -2.29 -14.14 4.45
N TYR A 166 -1.47 -14.73 5.33
CA TYR A 166 -0.11 -15.15 5.01
C TYR A 166 -0.07 -16.19 3.90
N ARG A 167 -0.86 -17.27 4.01
CA ARG A 167 -0.92 -18.32 2.98
C ARG A 167 -1.31 -17.75 1.61
N MET A 168 -2.30 -16.86 1.58
CA MET A 168 -2.75 -16.22 0.36
C MET A 168 -1.68 -15.29 -0.24
N ALA A 169 -1.04 -14.47 0.58
CA ALA A 169 0.03 -13.59 0.15
C ALA A 169 1.24 -14.38 -0.38
N PHE A 170 1.63 -15.46 0.32
CA PHE A 170 2.71 -16.34 -0.09
C PHE A 170 2.48 -16.92 -1.49
N LEU A 171 1.30 -17.47 -1.75
CA LEU A 171 0.94 -18.02 -3.07
C LEU A 171 1.05 -16.95 -4.17
N GLN A 172 0.60 -15.74 -3.90
CA GLN A 172 0.62 -14.65 -4.88
C GLN A 172 2.03 -14.10 -5.14
N VAL A 173 2.88 -13.99 -4.13
CA VAL A 173 4.30 -13.65 -4.30
C VAL A 173 5.02 -14.77 -5.08
N GLN A 174 4.70 -16.04 -4.81
CA GLN A 174 5.22 -17.17 -5.57
C GLN A 174 4.78 -17.13 -7.04
N GLU A 175 3.53 -16.78 -7.34
CA GLU A 175 3.05 -16.59 -8.71
C GLU A 175 3.83 -15.50 -9.45
N LEU A 176 4.16 -14.40 -8.78
CA LEU A 176 5.01 -13.34 -9.35
C LEU A 176 6.41 -13.87 -9.67
N ALA A 177 7.01 -14.65 -8.76
CA ALA A 177 8.31 -15.27 -8.98
C ALA A 177 8.29 -16.27 -10.15
N LEU A 178 7.22 -17.07 -10.26
CA LEU A 178 7.05 -18.01 -11.37
C LEU A 178 6.87 -17.28 -12.71
N ALA A 179 6.10 -16.19 -12.73
CA ALA A 179 5.96 -15.36 -13.93
C ALA A 179 7.30 -14.73 -14.35
N LEU A 180 8.12 -14.31 -13.39
CA LEU A 180 9.47 -13.81 -13.65
C LEU A 180 10.36 -14.85 -14.35
N ARG A 181 10.29 -16.11 -13.91
CA ARG A 181 11.05 -17.22 -14.50
C ARG A 181 10.63 -17.57 -15.93
N ARG A 182 9.42 -17.18 -16.36
CA ARG A 182 8.96 -17.37 -17.74
C ARG A 182 9.59 -16.39 -18.73
N GLY A 183 10.35 -15.41 -18.24
CA GLY A 183 11.15 -14.50 -19.07
C GLY A 183 10.54 -13.12 -19.26
N ARG A 184 11.32 -12.25 -19.91
CA ARG A 184 11.07 -10.81 -20.02
C ARG A 184 9.70 -10.47 -20.61
N ASP A 185 9.25 -11.20 -21.64
CA ASP A 185 7.99 -10.90 -22.35
C ASP A 185 6.75 -10.98 -21.44
N HIS A 186 6.82 -11.80 -20.38
CA HIS A 186 5.72 -11.97 -19.44
C HIS A 186 5.68 -10.88 -18.36
N VAL A 187 6.80 -10.18 -18.14
CA VAL A 187 7.00 -9.26 -17.01
C VAL A 187 7.38 -7.84 -17.42
N ALA A 188 7.66 -7.59 -18.70
CA ALA A 188 7.86 -6.27 -19.29
C ALA A 188 6.52 -5.53 -19.52
N THR A 189 5.59 -5.68 -18.58
CA THR A 189 4.26 -5.09 -18.65
C THR A 189 4.02 -4.15 -17.48
N THR A 190 3.29 -3.08 -17.73
CA THR A 190 2.85 -2.16 -16.66
C THR A 190 1.97 -2.86 -15.64
N VAL A 191 1.28 -3.93 -16.02
CA VAL A 191 0.46 -4.76 -15.12
C VAL A 191 1.33 -5.50 -14.11
N TYR A 192 2.43 -6.13 -14.56
CA TYR A 192 3.35 -6.83 -13.66
C TYR A 192 3.99 -5.87 -12.65
N ALA A 193 4.49 -4.72 -13.14
CA ALA A 193 5.04 -3.67 -12.28
C ALA A 193 4.02 -3.16 -11.25
N LYS A 194 2.75 -2.95 -11.66
CA LYS A 194 1.67 -2.57 -10.74
C LYS A 194 1.42 -3.64 -9.68
N ARG A 195 1.47 -4.94 -10.03
CA ARG A 195 1.33 -6.02 -9.05
C ARG A 195 2.48 -6.07 -8.06
N LEU A 196 3.72 -5.88 -8.52
CA LEU A 196 4.90 -5.77 -7.63
C LEU A 196 4.70 -4.62 -6.63
N ARG A 197 4.31 -3.46 -7.12
CA ARG A 197 4.04 -2.27 -6.31
C ARG A 197 2.91 -2.49 -5.32
N TRP A 198 1.81 -3.08 -5.76
CA TRP A 198 0.66 -3.38 -4.91
C TRP A 198 1.05 -4.30 -3.75
N TRP A 199 1.83 -5.35 -4.02
CA TRP A 199 2.33 -6.23 -2.97
C TRP A 199 3.34 -5.54 -2.06
N ALA A 200 4.21 -4.67 -2.57
CA ALA A 200 5.09 -3.88 -1.71
C ALA A 200 4.31 -3.10 -0.65
N THR A 201 3.18 -2.47 -1.06
CA THR A 201 2.30 -1.72 -0.16
C THR A 201 1.49 -2.59 0.80
N VAL A 202 1.00 -3.74 0.34
CA VAL A 202 0.31 -4.68 1.24
C VAL A 202 1.28 -5.24 2.29
N LEU A 203 2.50 -5.61 1.89
CA LEU A 203 3.51 -6.16 2.79
C LEU A 203 4.04 -5.11 3.77
N SER A 204 4.11 -3.84 3.38
CA SER A 204 4.62 -2.76 4.24
C SER A 204 3.65 -2.35 5.34
N GLN A 205 2.35 -2.61 5.16
CA GLN A 205 1.30 -2.17 6.08
C GLN A 205 0.76 -3.30 6.97
N VAL A 206 1.06 -4.56 6.66
CA VAL A 206 0.51 -5.72 7.37
C VAL A 206 1.63 -6.49 8.08
N PRO A 207 1.82 -6.30 9.40
CA PRO A 207 2.90 -6.93 10.16
C PRO A 207 2.96 -8.45 10.04
N ALA A 208 1.79 -9.11 9.99
CA ALA A 208 1.70 -10.56 9.81
C ALA A 208 2.31 -11.06 8.50
N LEU A 209 2.48 -10.19 7.50
CA LEU A 209 3.05 -10.51 6.20
C LEU A 209 4.51 -10.09 6.05
N HIS A 210 5.10 -9.42 7.04
CA HIS A 210 6.50 -8.98 7.01
C HIS A 210 7.51 -10.10 6.67
N PRO A 211 7.33 -11.38 7.07
CA PRO A 211 8.25 -12.45 6.66
C PRO A 211 8.32 -12.66 5.13
N LEU A 212 7.30 -12.23 4.38
CA LEU A 212 7.28 -12.26 2.91
C LEU A 212 8.00 -11.07 2.26
N GLY A 213 8.43 -10.07 3.04
CA GLY A 213 9.15 -8.91 2.54
C GLY A 213 10.44 -9.28 1.81
N PHE A 214 11.23 -10.21 2.37
CA PHE A 214 12.45 -10.69 1.71
C PHE A 214 12.16 -11.49 0.42
N PRO A 215 11.28 -12.52 0.42
CA PRO A 215 10.86 -13.18 -0.82
C PRO A 215 10.35 -12.24 -1.91
N HIS A 216 9.53 -11.25 -1.57
CA HIS A 216 9.07 -10.24 -2.53
C HIS A 216 10.22 -9.37 -3.03
N GLY A 217 11.13 -8.96 -2.15
CA GLY A 217 12.32 -8.20 -2.51
C GLY A 217 13.20 -8.92 -3.54
N GLU A 218 13.41 -10.23 -3.37
CA GLU A 218 14.14 -11.06 -4.34
C GLU A 218 13.45 -11.09 -5.72
N VAL A 219 12.12 -11.15 -5.76
CA VAL A 219 11.36 -11.07 -7.02
C VAL A 219 11.55 -9.72 -7.69
N VAL A 220 11.48 -8.62 -6.95
CA VAL A 220 11.68 -7.27 -7.49
C VAL A 220 13.11 -7.08 -7.97
N LEU A 221 14.12 -7.54 -7.22
CA LEU A 221 15.52 -7.48 -7.63
C LEU A 221 15.77 -8.30 -8.91
N GLY A 222 15.22 -9.52 -8.99
CA GLY A 222 15.28 -10.33 -10.19
C GLY A 222 14.63 -9.64 -11.39
N TRP A 223 13.47 -9.00 -11.19
CA TRP A 223 12.79 -8.21 -12.23
C TRP A 223 13.62 -7.01 -12.68
N MET A 224 14.25 -6.27 -11.76
CA MET A 224 15.13 -5.15 -12.08
C MET A 224 16.35 -5.57 -12.92
N ARG A 225 16.87 -6.78 -12.72
CA ARG A 225 18.02 -7.35 -13.45
C ARG A 225 17.69 -7.78 -14.88
N LEU A 226 16.42 -8.02 -15.21
CA LEU A 226 16.01 -8.43 -16.56
C LEU A 226 16.13 -7.31 -17.60
N PHE A 227 16.26 -6.06 -17.15
CA PHE A 227 16.35 -4.91 -18.04
C PHE A 227 17.77 -4.35 -18.03
N GLU A 228 18.26 -4.04 -19.23
CA GLU A 228 19.58 -3.49 -19.50
C GLU A 228 19.47 -2.17 -20.27
N GLY A 229 20.53 -1.36 -20.22
CA GLY A 229 20.61 -0.09 -20.95
C GLY A 229 19.66 0.99 -20.42
N ARG A 230 19.35 1.98 -21.26
CA ARG A 230 18.51 3.13 -20.86
C ARG A 230 17.09 2.74 -20.49
N ASP A 231 16.51 1.77 -21.19
CA ASP A 231 15.14 1.29 -20.93
C ASP A 231 15.00 0.65 -19.54
N ALA A 232 16.11 0.20 -18.95
CA ALA A 232 16.14 -0.33 -17.60
C ALA A 232 15.87 0.72 -16.54
N LEU A 233 16.19 1.99 -16.79
CA LEU A 233 16.11 3.03 -15.75
C LEU A 233 14.70 3.11 -15.17
N ARG A 234 13.68 3.23 -16.02
CA ARG A 234 12.28 3.34 -15.60
C ARG A 234 11.88 2.18 -14.69
N TRP A 235 12.21 0.95 -15.08
CA TRP A 235 11.85 -0.24 -14.31
C TRP A 235 12.67 -0.36 -13.01
N ARG A 236 13.95 -0.01 -13.05
CA ARG A 236 14.82 0.01 -11.87
C ARG A 236 14.38 1.05 -10.85
N LEU A 237 13.94 2.23 -11.29
CA LEU A 237 13.39 3.26 -10.38
C LEU A 237 12.06 2.79 -9.75
N GLN A 238 11.17 2.17 -10.52
CA GLN A 238 9.93 1.59 -9.98
C GLN A 238 10.19 0.42 -9.02
N GLY A 239 11.18 -0.43 -9.33
CA GLY A 239 11.61 -1.50 -8.45
C GLY A 239 12.21 -0.97 -7.15
N ALA A 240 13.05 0.07 -7.24
CA ALA A 240 13.61 0.75 -6.08
C ALA A 240 12.53 1.30 -5.16
N ASP A 241 11.45 1.88 -5.70
CA ASP A 241 10.31 2.35 -4.89
C ASP A 241 9.64 1.23 -4.10
N CYS A 242 9.45 0.07 -4.73
CA CYS A 242 8.90 -1.11 -4.07
C CYS A 242 9.83 -1.58 -2.94
N LEU A 243 11.12 -1.69 -3.22
CA LEU A 243 12.10 -2.17 -2.26
C LEU A 243 12.29 -1.21 -1.09
N ILE A 244 12.38 0.11 -1.33
CA ILE A 244 12.51 1.13 -0.28
C ILE A 244 11.33 1.05 0.69
N GLU A 245 10.11 0.92 0.16
CA GLU A 245 8.92 0.80 1.00
C GLU A 245 8.96 -0.44 1.90
N VAL A 246 9.29 -1.60 1.34
CA VAL A 246 9.38 -2.86 2.09
C VAL A 246 10.54 -2.83 3.09
N MET A 247 11.73 -2.33 2.70
CA MET A 247 12.88 -2.17 3.61
C MET A 247 12.52 -1.29 4.81
N ASN A 248 11.80 -0.19 4.58
CA ASN A 248 11.41 0.73 5.64
C ASN A 248 10.41 0.10 6.63
N ALA A 249 9.52 -0.77 6.16
CA ALA A 249 8.52 -1.44 7.00
C ALA A 249 9.07 -2.68 7.71
N VAL A 250 9.74 -3.56 6.97
CA VAL A 250 10.19 -4.88 7.44
C VAL A 250 11.55 -4.80 8.15
N LYS A 251 12.31 -3.72 7.94
CA LYS A 251 13.67 -3.54 8.48
C LYS A 251 14.60 -4.68 8.06
N VAL A 252 14.56 -5.01 6.77
CA VAL A 252 15.45 -5.97 6.13
C VAL A 252 16.28 -5.25 5.09
N TYR A 253 17.57 -5.58 5.03
CA TYR A 253 18.48 -5.06 4.01
C TYR A 253 18.17 -5.67 2.65
N MET A 254 18.07 -4.82 1.62
CA MET A 254 17.97 -5.25 0.23
C MET A 254 19.04 -4.52 -0.61
N PRO A 255 19.82 -5.23 -1.46
CA PRO A 255 20.91 -4.65 -2.24
C PRO A 255 20.40 -3.88 -3.47
N VAL A 256 19.68 -2.77 -3.25
CA VAL A 256 19.13 -1.94 -4.33
C VAL A 256 20.20 -1.04 -4.98
N ALA A 257 21.11 -0.50 -4.18
CA ALA A 257 22.06 0.51 -4.65
C ALA A 257 22.98 0.05 -5.80
N PRO A 258 23.53 -1.18 -5.82
CA PRO A 258 24.37 -1.65 -6.93
C PRO A 258 23.67 -1.50 -8.30
N LEU A 259 22.40 -1.91 -8.38
CA LEU A 259 21.61 -1.85 -9.62
C LEU A 259 21.32 -0.42 -10.08
N LEU A 260 21.21 0.53 -9.16
CA LEU A 260 21.03 1.94 -9.47
C LEU A 260 22.37 2.61 -9.83
N LEU A 261 23.46 2.24 -9.17
CA LEU A 261 24.79 2.80 -9.44
C LEU A 261 25.29 2.44 -10.84
N GLU A 262 24.96 1.26 -11.37
CA GLU A 262 25.22 0.91 -12.77
C GLU A 262 24.67 1.94 -13.76
N MET A 263 23.55 2.58 -13.44
CA MET A 263 22.92 3.59 -14.29
C MET A 263 23.65 4.94 -14.28
N THR A 264 24.50 5.21 -13.28
CA THR A 264 25.25 6.47 -13.19
C THR A 264 26.34 6.62 -14.27
N GLY A 265 26.78 5.51 -14.87
CA GLY A 265 27.71 5.50 -16.00
C GLY A 265 27.03 5.70 -17.37
N VAL A 266 25.69 5.71 -17.42
CA VAL A 266 24.92 5.88 -18.65
C VAL A 266 24.64 7.37 -18.87
N LYS A 267 24.77 7.86 -20.10
CA LYS A 267 24.33 9.23 -20.45
C LYS A 267 22.81 9.31 -20.38
N LEU A 268 22.30 10.02 -19.38
CA LEU A 268 20.88 10.20 -19.11
C LEU A 268 20.48 11.68 -19.31
N PRO A 269 19.21 11.98 -19.68
CA PRO A 269 18.66 13.32 -19.59
C PRO A 269 18.73 13.87 -18.15
N LYS A 270 18.82 15.19 -18.00
CA LYS A 270 18.96 15.86 -16.68
C LYS A 270 17.88 15.46 -15.66
N GLU A 271 16.64 15.27 -16.13
CA GLU A 271 15.50 14.87 -15.27
C GLU A 271 15.65 13.43 -14.76
N GLU A 272 16.15 12.54 -15.61
CA GLU A 272 16.39 11.13 -15.29
C GLU A 272 17.59 10.97 -14.35
N GLU A 273 18.66 11.77 -14.55
CA GLU A 273 19.79 11.86 -13.62
C GLU A 273 19.35 12.31 -12.23
N GLU A 274 18.48 13.31 -12.16
CA GLU A 274 17.93 13.80 -10.89
C GLU A 274 17.06 12.76 -10.19
N ALA A 275 16.18 12.07 -10.94
CA ALA A 275 15.35 11.00 -10.41
C ALA A 275 16.21 9.84 -9.86
N LEU A 276 17.28 9.47 -10.57
CA LEU A 276 18.23 8.46 -10.14
C LEU A 276 18.96 8.87 -8.85
N ALA A 277 19.49 10.09 -8.81
CA ALA A 277 20.16 10.63 -7.62
C ALA A 277 19.21 10.68 -6.41
N TYR A 278 17.96 11.09 -6.63
CA TYR A 278 16.94 11.13 -5.60
C TYR A 278 16.64 9.73 -5.03
N ARG A 279 16.45 8.71 -5.88
CA ARG A 279 16.25 7.32 -5.41
C ARG A 279 17.46 6.77 -4.68
N LEU A 280 18.67 7.03 -5.16
CA LEU A 280 19.91 6.62 -4.48
C LEU A 280 20.02 7.21 -3.07
N LEU A 281 19.61 8.48 -2.89
CA LEU A 281 19.55 9.10 -1.57
C LEU A 281 18.47 8.48 -0.67
N GLN A 282 17.31 8.11 -1.23
CA GLN A 282 16.27 7.40 -0.46
C GLN A 282 16.70 5.99 -0.04
N VAL A 283 17.42 5.26 -0.90
CA VAL A 283 18.04 3.98 -0.53
C VAL A 283 19.05 4.19 0.59
N ALA A 284 19.91 5.21 0.48
CA ALA A 284 20.83 5.56 1.54
C ALA A 284 20.11 5.89 2.86
N ALA A 285 18.96 6.57 2.78
CA ALA A 285 18.08 6.82 3.93
C ALA A 285 17.65 5.53 4.62
N ALA A 286 17.06 4.63 3.84
CA ALA A 286 16.54 3.37 4.36
C ALA A 286 17.67 2.55 5.03
N TRP A 287 18.87 2.58 4.47
CA TRP A 287 20.03 1.88 5.04
C TRP A 287 20.58 2.53 6.30
N VAL A 288 20.61 3.87 6.37
CA VAL A 288 21.01 4.60 7.59
C VAL A 288 20.09 4.24 8.75
N GLU A 289 18.78 4.15 8.50
CA GLU A 289 17.82 3.80 9.53
C GLU A 289 17.82 2.32 9.90
N HIS A 290 18.55 1.50 9.14
CA HIS A 290 18.62 0.08 9.37
C HIS A 290 19.58 -0.21 10.53
N PRO A 291 19.16 -0.98 11.56
CA PRO A 291 19.96 -1.20 12.76
C PRO A 291 21.31 -1.88 12.47
N ALA A 292 21.37 -2.75 11.46
CA ALA A 292 22.58 -3.50 11.12
C ALA A 292 23.51 -2.81 10.09
N PHE A 293 23.08 -1.78 9.37
CA PHE A 293 23.84 -1.24 8.21
C PHE A 293 23.93 0.30 8.12
N PRO A 294 24.04 1.06 9.23
CA PRO A 294 24.04 2.52 9.17
C PRO A 294 25.23 3.08 8.36
N GLU A 295 26.40 2.43 8.45
CA GLU A 295 27.62 2.86 7.77
C GLU A 295 27.56 2.72 6.25
N MET A 296 26.80 1.73 5.74
CA MET A 296 26.65 1.53 4.31
C MET A 296 25.88 2.67 3.66
N GLY A 297 24.81 3.13 4.31
CA GLY A 297 24.06 4.29 3.84
C GLY A 297 24.92 5.56 3.88
N ALA A 298 25.67 5.80 4.94
CA ALA A 298 26.61 6.93 5.04
C ALA A 298 27.71 6.88 3.96
N THR A 299 28.19 5.68 3.63
CA THR A 299 29.19 5.48 2.57
C THR A 299 28.61 5.76 1.19
N LEU A 300 27.36 5.34 0.94
CA LEU A 300 26.65 5.63 -0.31
C LEU A 300 26.47 7.14 -0.49
N VAL A 301 26.03 7.87 0.54
CA VAL A 301 25.92 9.35 0.49
C VAL A 301 27.26 10.00 0.15
N ARG A 302 28.36 9.55 0.79
CA ARG A 302 29.72 10.07 0.52
C ARG A 302 30.15 9.82 -0.92
N ARG A 303 29.88 8.65 -1.48
CA ARG A 303 30.22 8.32 -2.88
C ARG A 303 29.44 9.16 -3.88
N LEU A 304 28.13 9.35 -3.65
CA LEU A 304 27.29 10.21 -4.51
C LEU A 304 27.79 11.67 -4.52
N GLY A 305 28.26 12.15 -3.36
CA GLY A 305 28.84 13.49 -3.20
C GLY A 305 30.11 13.77 -4.02
N LYS A 306 30.81 12.74 -4.53
CA LYS A 306 32.05 12.91 -5.29
C LYS A 306 31.84 12.89 -6.82
N GLY A 307 30.78 12.24 -7.32
CA GLY A 307 30.61 11.97 -8.75
C GLY A 307 29.71 12.93 -9.54
N GLN A 308 28.66 13.49 -8.92
CA GLN A 308 27.64 14.28 -9.63
C GLN A 308 27.07 15.44 -8.79
N PRO A 309 27.82 16.53 -8.56
CA PRO A 309 27.44 17.57 -7.59
C PRO A 309 26.12 18.27 -7.95
N ARG A 310 25.93 18.66 -9.22
CA ARG A 310 24.75 19.45 -9.62
C ARG A 310 23.42 18.67 -9.60
N ALA A 311 23.44 17.39 -9.97
CA ALA A 311 22.24 16.54 -9.90
C ALA A 311 21.91 16.20 -8.44
N LEU A 312 22.96 15.97 -7.63
CA LEU A 312 22.82 15.75 -6.20
C LEU A 312 22.24 16.97 -5.48
N ASP A 313 22.67 18.19 -5.82
CA ASP A 313 22.16 19.42 -5.20
C ASP A 313 20.67 19.62 -5.48
N ARG A 314 20.20 19.31 -6.70
CA ARG A 314 18.77 19.33 -7.03
C ARG A 314 17.99 18.25 -6.29
N ALA A 315 18.51 17.02 -6.29
CA ALA A 315 17.91 15.92 -5.53
C ALA A 315 17.84 16.22 -4.02
N ARG A 316 18.88 16.84 -3.45
CA ARG A 316 18.91 17.32 -2.06
C ARG A 316 17.84 18.36 -1.82
N LYS A 317 17.73 19.37 -2.69
CA LYS A 317 16.68 20.40 -2.57
C LYS A 317 15.29 19.78 -2.56
N ARG A 318 15.03 18.84 -3.48
CA ARG A 318 13.75 18.12 -3.57
C ARG A 318 13.45 17.28 -2.34
N ILE A 319 14.46 16.61 -1.76
CA ILE A 319 14.34 15.93 -0.47
C ILE A 319 13.95 16.91 0.64
N ARG A 320 14.56 18.10 0.69
CA ARG A 320 14.19 19.14 1.68
C ARG A 320 12.73 19.57 1.52
N GLU A 321 12.30 19.84 0.29
CA GLU A 321 10.91 20.21 -0.05
C GLU A 321 9.92 19.09 0.32
N ASP A 322 10.28 17.82 0.09
CA ASP A 322 9.45 16.66 0.47
C ASP A 322 9.39 16.47 2.00
N VAL A 323 10.50 16.71 2.72
CA VAL A 323 10.52 16.69 4.19
C VAL A 323 9.65 17.80 4.75
N GLU A 324 9.77 19.03 4.24
CA GLU A 324 8.95 20.17 4.66
C GLU A 324 7.47 19.91 4.37
N SER A 325 7.14 19.36 3.19
CA SER A 325 5.78 18.95 2.84
C SER A 325 5.25 17.84 3.76
N ALA A 326 6.09 16.85 4.10
CA ALA A 326 5.72 15.78 5.02
C ALA A 326 5.61 16.28 6.47
N LEU A 327 6.44 17.24 6.90
CA LEU A 327 6.36 17.90 8.19
C LEU A 327 5.11 18.77 8.31
N GLN A 328 4.70 19.42 7.22
CA GLN A 328 3.45 20.16 7.15
C GLN A 328 2.24 19.22 7.30
N ARG A 329 2.22 18.09 6.56
CA ARG A 329 1.22 17.01 6.75
C ARG A 329 1.28 16.37 8.14
N ARG A 330 2.42 16.45 8.83
CA ARG A 330 2.63 15.97 10.21
C ARG A 330 1.99 16.87 11.25
N ARG A 331 1.97 18.19 11.04
CA ARG A 331 1.19 19.12 11.87
C ARG A 331 -0.31 18.79 11.79
N ASP A 332 -0.72 18.09 10.74
CA ASP A 332 -2.07 17.54 10.53
C ASP A 332 -2.25 16.07 11.01
N GLY A 333 -1.26 15.48 11.70
CA GLY A 333 -1.46 14.25 12.49
C GLY A 333 -1.03 12.89 11.91
N VAL A 334 0.01 12.79 11.05
CA VAL A 334 0.51 11.49 10.53
C VAL A 334 2.02 11.28 10.80
N HIS A 335 2.43 10.08 11.23
CA HIS A 335 3.77 9.74 11.76
C HIS A 335 4.96 9.76 10.75
N GLY A 336 6.17 10.03 11.28
CA GLY A 336 7.37 9.20 11.02
C GLY A 336 8.10 9.11 9.65
N SER A 337 8.63 10.17 8.99
CA SER A 337 9.35 9.98 7.69
C SER A 337 10.87 9.81 7.80
N ALA A 338 11.40 8.72 7.21
CA ALA A 338 12.82 8.38 7.05
C ALA A 338 13.66 9.45 6.32
N VAL A 339 12.97 10.33 5.58
CA VAL A 339 13.57 11.40 4.78
C VAL A 339 14.20 12.49 5.68
N TRP A 340 13.68 12.69 6.90
CA TRP A 340 14.21 13.66 7.87
C TRP A 340 15.61 13.28 8.37
N ARG A 341 15.91 11.99 8.58
CA ARG A 341 17.25 11.56 9.01
C ARG A 341 18.30 11.69 7.92
N VAL A 342 17.94 11.52 6.65
CA VAL A 342 18.86 11.83 5.54
C VAL A 342 19.18 13.29 5.48
N GLN A 343 18.21 14.16 5.75
CA GLN A 343 18.49 15.59 5.85
C GLN A 343 19.49 15.90 6.97
N GLN A 344 19.35 15.28 8.15
CA GLN A 344 20.30 15.42 9.24
C GLN A 344 21.72 14.92 8.87
N LEU A 345 21.84 13.78 8.20
CA LEU A 345 23.14 13.29 7.75
C LEU A 345 23.77 14.13 6.65
N LEU A 346 22.96 14.68 5.74
CA LEU A 346 23.44 15.58 4.70
C LEU A 346 23.94 16.90 5.29
N VAL A 347 23.25 17.43 6.30
CA VAL A 347 23.68 18.62 7.05
C VAL A 347 24.97 18.32 7.81
N ALA A 348 25.06 17.19 8.52
CA ALA A 348 26.27 16.78 9.23
C ALA A 348 27.48 16.62 8.29
N GLU A 349 27.28 16.12 7.07
CA GLU A 349 28.35 16.00 6.07
C GLU A 349 28.76 17.37 5.49
N GLU A 350 27.83 18.31 5.32
CA GLU A 350 28.13 19.70 4.93
C GLU A 350 28.91 20.45 6.03
N GLU A 351 28.53 20.25 7.30
CA GLU A 351 29.25 20.77 8.47
C GLU A 351 30.65 20.17 8.59
N ARG A 352 30.80 18.88 8.32
CA ARG A 352 32.10 18.21 8.29
C ARG A 352 32.99 18.78 7.19
N LYS A 353 32.48 18.94 5.96
CA LYS A 353 33.25 19.53 4.85
C LYS A 353 33.63 20.98 5.09
N THR A 354 32.78 21.77 5.75
CA THR A 354 33.11 23.14 6.15
C THR A 354 34.14 23.19 7.27
N ARG A 355 34.14 22.21 8.20
CA ARG A 355 35.21 22.05 9.19
C ARG A 355 36.53 21.62 8.56
N GLU A 356 36.53 20.63 7.67
CA GLU A 356 37.73 20.18 6.94
C GLU A 356 38.34 21.34 6.14
N ARG A 357 37.53 22.13 5.41
CA ARG A 357 38.00 23.34 4.71
C ARG A 357 38.55 24.43 5.62
N ARG A 358 38.05 24.55 6.86
CA ARG A 358 38.57 25.50 7.86
C ARG A 358 39.87 25.01 8.50
N VAL A 359 40.10 23.71 8.56
CA VAL A 359 41.35 23.12 9.04
C VAL A 359 42.43 23.23 7.97
N ASP A 360 42.10 22.92 6.71
CA ASP A 360 43.01 23.09 5.57
C ASP A 360 43.34 24.57 5.32
N GLY A 361 42.34 25.47 5.43
CA GLY A 361 42.56 26.91 5.32
C GLY A 361 43.34 27.55 6.46
N LYS A 362 43.43 26.90 7.64
CA LYS A 362 44.30 27.34 8.73
C LYS A 362 45.71 26.77 8.65
N ALA A 363 45.91 25.65 7.95
CA ALA A 363 47.24 25.13 7.69
C ALA A 363 48.01 26.04 6.71
N ASP A 364 47.32 26.64 5.73
CA ASP A 364 47.94 27.57 4.77
C ASP A 364 48.21 28.99 5.34
N GLU A 365 47.64 29.34 6.50
CA GLU A 365 47.76 30.68 7.10
C GLU A 365 48.76 30.75 8.27
N VAL A 366 49.28 29.60 8.74
CA VAL A 366 50.26 29.55 9.85
C VAL A 366 51.72 29.44 9.37
N ASP A 367 51.97 29.06 8.12
CA ASP A 367 53.35 28.86 7.61
C ASP A 367 53.93 30.05 6.80
N ARG A 368 53.35 31.26 6.88
CA ARG A 368 53.86 32.44 6.14
C ARG A 368 54.31 33.64 6.95
N GLU A 369 54.17 33.62 8.28
CA GLU A 369 54.63 34.70 9.14
C GLU A 369 55.53 34.18 10.27
N GLN A 370 56.71 33.64 9.92
CA GLN A 370 57.90 33.63 10.80
C GLN A 370 59.13 33.07 10.06
N LEU A 371 59.70 33.89 9.17
CA LEU A 371 61.10 33.74 8.76
C LEU A 371 61.78 35.11 8.91
N VAL A 372 62.26 35.38 10.12
CA VAL A 372 63.26 36.42 10.38
C VAL A 372 64.62 35.82 10.03
N PRO A 373 65.49 36.49 9.24
CA PRO A 373 66.83 35.99 8.97
C PRO A 373 67.70 36.16 10.23
N LEU A 374 68.24 35.06 10.75
CA LEU A 374 69.35 35.10 11.70
C LEU A 374 70.65 34.95 10.91
N GLU A 375 71.37 36.06 10.76
CA GLU A 375 72.76 36.11 10.36
C GLU A 375 73.61 35.41 11.43
N TRP A 376 74.53 34.56 10.99
CA TRP A 376 75.57 33.96 11.82
C TRP A 376 76.88 34.65 11.50
N ASP A 377 77.45 35.35 12.49
CA ASP A 377 78.90 35.44 12.70
C ASP A 377 79.34 34.30 13.63
#